data_AF-A0A095XF06-F1
#
_entry.id   AF-A0A095XF06-F1
#
_cell.length_a   1.000
_cell.length_b   1.000
_cell.length_c   1.000
_cell.angle_alpha   90.00
_cell.angle_beta   90.00
_cell.angle_gamma   90.00
#
_symmetry.space_group_name_H-M   'P 1'
#
loop_
_entity.id
_entity.type
_entity.pdbx_description
1 polymer ?
#
loop_
_entity_poly.entity_id
_entity_poly.type
_entity_poly.pdbx_seq_one_letter_code
_entity_poly.pdbx_strand_id
1 'polypeptide(L)'
;MSNSKDKKLPVSTSKKGISKSMIQIDTLDGGAIESYKTGNKVFRSAYVTDTRLMGVLSIGITWDLPDNKFKKQFHQFFYIDVEDYGLERYDSLLGEENDLYYDIQRTYVGGLGARLVEISLREAMWLLQKYSNRALNNGHKIPDPLEEYIDLLRPTVIFTDPEMYILDSKQCTPVSTPYEAINYFVMRMFAKDIEAAAVLSTNPDISDAFPRIPRSVLYNNKIAPLDDADSFSCESLIEAKDVYYLTVCHIQMDQLRVKKIKRISAFPISTVEAAVMLRRTEHISVMTVDEEFKKFNQNSTFMLNWSTQRREGEGTLFILYKPDNSHVNSENYSMLNDFYGAYYYNGKDELVLMAPSDEYLGLLEHDIFNSKFGKHAQLIHKEIYANPLLYDYILSNESHFMEYAENIKDR
;
A
#
# COMPACT_ATOMS: atom_id res chain seq x y z
N MET A 1 96.30 45.84 -3.88
CA MET A 1 96.31 44.54 -4.57
C MET A 1 95.08 44.46 -5.45
N SER A 2 95.31 44.32 -6.75
CA SER A 2 94.38 44.54 -7.86
C SER A 2 93.64 43.27 -8.27
N ASN A 3 92.47 43.46 -8.90
CA ASN A 3 91.89 42.79 -10.09
C ASN A 3 90.37 42.66 -9.89
N SER A 4 89.48 42.84 -10.85
CA SER A 4 89.55 43.13 -12.29
C SER A 4 88.18 43.63 -12.77
N LYS A 5 88.17 44.24 -13.96
CA LYS A 5 87.05 44.80 -14.73
C LYS A 5 85.91 43.81 -15.06
N ASP A 6 84.70 44.33 -15.29
CA ASP A 6 83.89 44.19 -16.53
C ASP A 6 82.47 44.78 -16.32
N LYS A 7 82.01 45.79 -17.06
CA LYS A 7 81.44 45.89 -18.44
C LYS A 7 79.92 46.15 -18.39
N LYS A 8 79.51 47.08 -19.26
CA LYS A 8 78.19 47.71 -19.44
C LYS A 8 77.10 46.75 -19.95
N LEU A 9 75.83 47.09 -19.69
CA LEU A 9 74.66 47.01 -20.60
C LEU A 9 73.55 47.97 -20.08
N PRO A 10 72.57 48.40 -20.91
CA PRO A 10 72.17 49.80 -21.01
C PRO A 10 70.87 50.18 -20.28
N VAL A 11 70.70 51.49 -20.13
CA VAL A 11 69.51 52.19 -19.63
C VAL A 11 68.44 52.26 -20.73
N SER A 12 67.18 51.95 -20.41
CA SER A 12 66.03 52.50 -21.12
C SER A 12 64.94 52.96 -20.16
N THR A 13 64.57 54.22 -20.35
CA THR A 13 63.66 55.12 -19.64
C THR A 13 62.20 54.67 -19.49
N SER A 14 61.61 55.12 -18.38
CA SER A 14 60.19 55.14 -18.02
C SER A 14 59.24 55.80 -19.02
N LYS A 15 57.96 55.37 -19.06
CA LYS A 15 56.80 56.26 -18.81
C LYS A 15 55.47 55.47 -18.66
N LYS A 16 54.62 56.03 -17.80
CA LYS A 16 53.33 55.53 -17.26
C LYS A 16 52.25 55.24 -18.32
N GLY A 17 51.45 54.20 -18.05
CA GLY A 17 50.13 53.97 -18.63
C GLY A 17 49.20 53.38 -17.57
N ILE A 18 48.00 53.92 -17.46
CA ILE A 18 47.01 53.75 -16.37
C ILE A 18 46.43 52.33 -16.39
N SER A 19 46.48 51.61 -15.26
CA SER A 19 45.82 50.32 -15.10
C SER A 19 44.31 50.51 -14.90
N LYS A 20 43.51 50.01 -15.84
CA LYS A 20 42.07 49.83 -15.68
C LYS A 20 41.86 48.75 -14.61
N SER A 21 41.27 49.15 -13.49
CA SER A 21 40.75 48.21 -12.48
C SER A 21 39.79 47.23 -13.15
N MET A 22 40.18 45.96 -13.22
CA MET A 22 39.26 44.85 -13.46
C MET A 22 38.26 44.84 -12.30
N ILE A 23 37.00 45.11 -12.61
CA ILE A 23 35.88 44.74 -11.74
C ILE A 23 35.83 43.21 -11.81
N GLN A 24 36.33 42.55 -10.77
CA GLN A 24 36.08 41.14 -10.56
C GLN A 24 34.61 41.03 -10.15
N ILE A 25 33.76 40.65 -11.10
CA ILE A 25 32.38 40.26 -10.80
C ILE A 25 32.50 38.88 -10.16
N ASP A 26 32.54 38.84 -8.84
CA ASP A 26 32.22 37.61 -8.12
C ASP A 26 30.72 37.36 -8.35
N THR A 27 30.40 36.45 -9.26
CA THR A 27 29.08 35.84 -9.30
C THR A 27 28.89 35.13 -7.96
N LEU A 28 28.11 35.75 -7.08
CA LEU A 28 27.44 35.05 -6.00
C LEU A 28 26.74 33.84 -6.64
N ASP A 29 27.13 32.63 -6.23
CA ASP A 29 26.39 31.39 -6.51
C ASP A 29 24.94 31.66 -6.11
N GLY A 30 24.12 32.06 -7.09
CA GLY A 30 22.69 32.21 -6.91
C GLY A 30 22.20 30.87 -6.43
N GLY A 31 21.51 30.84 -5.29
CA GLY A 31 20.92 29.64 -4.73
C GLY A 31 19.97 29.00 -5.73
N ALA A 32 20.51 28.14 -6.60
CA ALA A 32 19.72 27.20 -7.34
C ALA A 32 19.07 26.32 -6.27
N ILE A 33 17.76 26.46 -6.15
CA ILE A 33 16.95 25.55 -5.36
C ILE A 33 17.30 24.16 -5.86
N GLU A 34 17.92 23.33 -5.01
CA GLU A 34 18.25 21.96 -5.37
C GLU A 34 16.98 21.27 -5.82
N SER A 35 17.02 20.74 -7.04
CA SER A 35 15.83 20.28 -7.73
C SER A 35 16.11 19.03 -8.51
N TYR A 36 15.18 18.08 -8.45
CA TYR A 36 15.15 16.93 -9.33
C TYR A 36 14.76 17.30 -10.77
N LYS A 37 14.30 18.54 -11.04
CA LYS A 37 13.78 18.98 -12.35
C LYS A 37 14.87 19.31 -13.37
N THR A 38 16.08 19.67 -12.90
CA THR A 38 17.14 20.22 -13.77
C THR A 38 18.47 19.47 -13.67
N GLY A 39 18.62 18.56 -12.70
CA GLY A 39 19.82 17.75 -12.49
C GLY A 39 19.75 16.39 -13.19
N ASN A 40 20.91 15.83 -13.50
CA ASN A 40 21.04 14.49 -14.06
C ASN A 40 20.59 13.45 -13.01
N LYS A 41 19.73 12.51 -13.40
CA LYS A 41 19.25 11.42 -12.51
C LYS A 41 20.00 10.14 -12.84
N VAL A 42 20.67 9.55 -11.86
CA VAL A 42 21.33 8.25 -12.00
C VAL A 42 20.51 7.20 -11.25
N PHE A 43 20.06 6.17 -11.94
CA PHE A 43 19.29 5.09 -11.32
C PHE A 43 20.12 4.41 -10.24
N ARG A 44 19.58 4.31 -9.02
CA ARG A 44 20.22 3.64 -7.90
C ARG A 44 19.58 2.30 -7.60
N SER A 45 18.26 2.28 -7.40
CA SER A 45 17.52 1.06 -7.08
C SER A 45 16.02 1.23 -7.31
N ALA A 46 15.31 0.11 -7.44
CA ALA A 46 13.86 0.07 -7.39
C ALA A 46 13.36 -1.21 -6.73
N TYR A 47 12.15 -1.17 -6.18
CA TYR A 47 11.46 -2.32 -5.64
C TYR A 47 9.99 -2.32 -6.04
N VAL A 48 9.37 -3.49 -5.98
CA VAL A 48 7.92 -3.71 -6.07
C VAL A 48 7.45 -4.58 -4.91
N THR A 49 6.22 -4.41 -4.45
CA THR A 49 5.60 -5.33 -3.50
C THR A 49 5.17 -6.62 -4.17
N ASP A 50 5.27 -7.76 -3.47
CA ASP A 50 4.81 -9.05 -3.97
C ASP A 50 3.29 -9.29 -3.77
N THR A 51 2.50 -8.23 -3.89
CA THR A 51 1.06 -8.19 -3.56
C THR A 51 0.15 -8.19 -4.78
N ARG A 52 0.68 -8.50 -5.97
CA ARG A 52 -0.09 -8.55 -7.23
C ARG A 52 -1.35 -9.42 -7.10
N LEU A 53 -1.25 -10.52 -6.36
CA LEU A 53 -2.36 -11.47 -6.14
C LEU A 53 -3.41 -10.97 -5.13
N MET A 54 -3.12 -9.91 -4.38
CA MET A 54 -4.09 -9.16 -3.56
C MET A 54 -4.75 -8.02 -4.35
N GLY A 55 -4.33 -7.78 -5.59
CA GLY A 55 -4.92 -6.75 -6.46
C GLY A 55 -4.27 -5.37 -6.37
N VAL A 56 -3.16 -5.25 -5.65
CA VAL A 56 -2.49 -3.97 -5.41
C VAL A 56 -0.98 -4.12 -5.53
N LEU A 57 -0.30 -3.06 -5.95
CA LEU A 57 1.16 -2.99 -5.98
C LEU A 57 1.64 -1.63 -5.48
N SER A 58 2.78 -1.63 -4.81
CA SER A 58 3.56 -0.43 -4.55
C SER A 58 4.94 -0.55 -5.20
N ILE A 59 5.37 0.50 -5.90
CA ILE A 59 6.69 0.59 -6.51
C ILE A 59 7.44 1.75 -5.87
N GLY A 60 8.67 1.51 -5.44
CA GLY A 60 9.60 2.55 -5.02
C GLY A 60 10.78 2.65 -5.98
N ILE A 61 11.19 3.85 -6.34
CA ILE A 61 12.38 4.10 -7.18
C ILE A 61 13.25 5.16 -6.50
N THR A 62 14.55 4.87 -6.40
CA THR A 62 15.54 5.80 -5.86
C THR A 62 16.54 6.19 -6.95
N TRP A 63 16.80 7.48 -7.03
CA TRP A 63 17.78 8.09 -7.92
C TRP A 63 18.87 8.80 -7.11
N ASP A 64 20.11 8.70 -7.57
CA ASP A 64 21.18 9.60 -7.15
C ASP A 64 21.16 10.86 -8.03
N LEU A 65 21.33 12.02 -7.39
CA LEU A 65 21.39 13.35 -8.00
C LEU A 65 22.81 13.92 -7.84
N PRO A 66 23.78 13.52 -8.70
CA PRO A 66 25.18 13.94 -8.57
C PRO A 66 25.39 15.45 -8.68
N ASP A 67 24.47 16.17 -9.33
CA ASP A 67 24.55 17.61 -9.52
C ASP A 67 24.08 18.42 -8.29
N ASN A 68 23.44 17.76 -7.31
CA ASN A 68 23.00 18.41 -6.07
C ASN A 68 24.10 18.37 -5.00
N LYS A 69 24.28 19.49 -4.28
CA LYS A 69 25.33 19.61 -3.26
C LYS A 69 24.92 18.94 -1.93
N PHE A 70 23.66 19.09 -1.53
CA PHE A 70 23.11 18.62 -0.26
C PHE A 70 22.08 17.50 -0.44
N LYS A 71 21.02 17.72 -1.24
CA LYS A 71 19.97 16.72 -1.49
C LYS A 71 20.34 15.78 -2.62
N LYS A 72 21.16 14.78 -2.29
CA LYS A 72 21.77 13.86 -3.26
C LYS A 72 20.86 12.72 -3.73
N GLN A 73 19.67 12.58 -3.18
CA GLN A 73 18.75 11.49 -3.51
C GLN A 73 17.36 12.01 -3.83
N PHE A 74 16.69 11.30 -4.73
CA PHE A 74 15.29 11.51 -5.07
C PHE A 74 14.56 10.17 -5.04
N HIS A 75 13.54 10.09 -4.20
CA HIS A 75 12.73 8.91 -3.96
C HIS A 75 11.34 9.12 -4.55
N GLN A 76 10.82 8.11 -5.23
CA GLN A 76 9.51 8.11 -5.85
C GLN A 76 8.73 6.89 -5.40
N PHE A 77 7.46 7.09 -5.05
CA PHE A 77 6.56 6.05 -4.57
C PHE A 77 5.30 6.05 -5.43
N PHE A 78 4.90 4.88 -5.89
CA PHE A 78 3.73 4.69 -6.74
C PHE A 78 2.82 3.64 -6.11
N TYR A 79 1.53 3.94 -6.01
CA TYR A 79 0.49 3.00 -5.61
C TYR A 79 -0.35 2.64 -6.82
N ILE A 80 -0.56 1.35 -7.02
CA ILE A 80 -1.24 0.79 -8.18
C ILE A 80 -2.36 -0.10 -7.66
N ASP A 81 -3.59 0.28 -7.95
CA ASP A 81 -4.73 -0.62 -7.92
C ASP A 81 -4.74 -1.39 -9.25
N VAL A 82 -4.53 -2.70 -9.18
CA VAL A 82 -4.45 -3.55 -10.36
C VAL A 82 -5.83 -3.94 -10.88
N GLU A 83 -6.82 -3.99 -9.98
CA GLU A 83 -8.14 -4.53 -10.26
C GLU A 83 -8.98 -3.55 -11.06
N ASP A 84 -8.99 -2.27 -10.66
CA ASP A 84 -9.82 -1.25 -11.28
C ASP A 84 -9.03 -0.03 -11.75
N TYR A 85 -8.44 0.75 -10.84
CA TYR A 85 -7.95 2.09 -11.19
C TYR A 85 -6.73 2.08 -12.12
N GLY A 86 -5.76 1.21 -11.93
CA GLY A 86 -4.43 1.30 -12.54
C GLY A 86 -3.46 2.11 -11.67
N LEU A 87 -2.66 2.98 -12.28
CA LEU A 87 -1.76 3.87 -11.53
C LEU A 87 -2.58 4.94 -10.80
N GLU A 88 -2.68 4.84 -9.47
CA GLU A 88 -3.64 5.60 -8.68
C GLU A 88 -3.00 6.76 -7.92
N ARG A 89 -1.90 6.50 -7.20
CA ARG A 89 -1.26 7.52 -6.35
C ARG A 89 0.24 7.58 -6.60
N TYR A 90 0.77 8.78 -6.39
CA TYR A 90 2.19 9.10 -6.50
C TYR A 90 2.60 10.04 -5.37
N ASP A 91 3.79 9.82 -4.83
CA ASP A 91 4.45 10.75 -3.91
C ASP A 91 5.97 10.71 -4.14
N SER A 92 6.67 11.75 -3.73
CA SER A 92 8.11 11.85 -3.90
C SER A 92 8.79 12.61 -2.78
N LEU A 93 10.05 12.27 -2.55
CA LEU A 93 10.87 12.91 -1.51
C LEU A 93 12.26 13.24 -2.06
N LEU A 94 12.69 14.48 -1.82
CA LEU A 94 14.01 14.96 -2.18
C LEU A 94 14.88 15.12 -0.92
N GLY A 95 15.97 14.38 -0.86
CA GLY A 95 16.85 14.31 0.31
C GLY A 95 17.13 12.88 0.73
N GLU A 96 17.78 12.71 1.87
CA GLU A 96 18.17 11.40 2.41
C GLU A 96 16.98 10.62 3.01
N GLU A 97 17.16 9.32 3.16
CA GLU A 97 16.25 8.42 3.88
C GLU A 97 16.18 8.79 5.37
N ASN A 98 15.19 9.59 5.73
CA ASN A 98 14.89 10.03 7.10
C ASN A 98 13.52 9.51 7.56
N ASP A 99 13.05 9.95 8.73
CA ASP A 99 11.74 9.50 9.26
C ASP A 99 10.59 9.75 8.28
N LEU A 100 10.62 10.87 7.54
CA LEU A 100 9.61 11.20 6.53
C LEU A 100 9.63 10.23 5.34
N TYR A 101 10.81 9.76 4.91
CA TYR A 101 10.92 8.70 3.89
C TYR A 101 10.15 7.45 4.33
N TYR A 102 10.37 7.02 5.57
CA TYR A 102 9.73 5.82 6.09
C TYR A 102 8.23 6.03 6.37
N ASP A 103 7.79 7.24 6.72
CA ASP A 103 6.37 7.58 6.83
C ASP A 103 5.65 7.47 5.49
N ILE A 104 6.24 8.02 4.42
CA ILE A 104 5.69 7.90 3.06
C ILE A 104 5.70 6.43 2.63
N GLN A 105 6.83 5.73 2.79
CA GLN A 105 6.92 4.31 2.43
C GLN A 105 5.86 3.47 3.15
N ARG A 106 5.64 3.69 4.45
CA ARG A 106 4.59 3.00 5.23
C ARG A 106 3.19 3.30 4.72
N THR A 107 2.92 4.52 4.26
CA THR A 107 1.63 4.88 3.67
C THR A 107 1.34 4.10 2.38
N TYR A 108 2.38 3.74 1.62
CA TYR A 108 2.26 3.00 0.36
C TYR A 108 2.33 1.48 0.54
N VAL A 109 3.06 0.99 1.54
CA VAL A 109 3.40 -0.43 1.72
C VAL A 109 2.78 -1.05 2.98
N GLY A 110 2.67 -0.29 4.06
CA GLY A 110 2.48 -0.79 5.43
C GLY A 110 1.20 -1.59 5.65
N GLY A 111 0.12 -1.26 4.95
CA GLY A 111 -1.15 -1.98 5.02
C GLY A 111 -1.27 -3.18 4.08
N LEU A 112 -0.25 -3.48 3.26
CA LEU A 112 -0.35 -4.48 2.20
C LEU A 112 0.14 -5.89 2.61
N GLY A 113 0.80 -5.99 3.75
CA GLY A 113 1.44 -7.23 4.19
C GLY A 113 2.52 -7.76 3.23
N ALA A 114 3.24 -6.83 2.60
CA ALA A 114 4.10 -7.08 1.45
C ALA A 114 5.58 -7.28 1.79
N ARG A 115 6.27 -8.11 1.00
CA ARG A 115 7.73 -8.06 0.89
C ARG A 115 8.14 -7.08 -0.20
N LEU A 116 9.24 -6.37 0.03
CA LEU A 116 9.86 -5.51 -0.99
C LEU A 116 10.81 -6.36 -1.83
N VAL A 117 10.48 -6.53 -3.11
CA VAL A 117 11.27 -7.32 -4.06
C VAL A 117 11.98 -6.38 -5.02
N GLU A 118 13.31 -6.52 -5.12
CA GLU A 118 14.12 -5.68 -5.99
C GLU A 118 13.78 -5.90 -7.48
N ILE A 119 13.64 -4.79 -8.20
CA ILE A 119 13.41 -4.77 -9.64
C ILE A 119 14.37 -3.81 -10.33
N SER A 120 14.67 -4.12 -11.58
CA SER A 120 15.40 -3.24 -12.48
C SER A 120 14.56 -2.01 -12.86
N LEU A 121 15.22 -0.94 -13.28
CA LEU A 121 14.55 0.23 -13.84
C LEU A 121 13.61 -0.15 -15.00
N ARG A 122 14.02 -1.09 -15.86
CA ARG A 122 13.23 -1.49 -17.02
C ARG A 122 11.93 -2.21 -16.61
N GLU A 123 11.98 -3.04 -15.56
CA GLU A 123 10.79 -3.66 -14.95
C GLU A 123 9.87 -2.61 -14.33
N ALA A 124 10.42 -1.64 -13.60
CA ALA A 124 9.64 -0.53 -13.02
C ALA A 124 8.94 0.30 -14.11
N MET A 125 9.66 0.66 -15.17
CA MET A 125 9.11 1.37 -16.33
C MET A 125 8.00 0.58 -16.99
N TRP A 126 8.16 -0.73 -17.19
CA TRP A 126 7.14 -1.57 -17.80
C TRP A 126 5.85 -1.59 -16.96
N LEU A 127 5.96 -1.79 -15.64
CA LEU A 127 4.82 -1.77 -14.73
C LEU A 127 4.10 -0.41 -14.75
N LEU A 128 4.85 0.69 -14.62
CA LEU A 128 4.30 2.04 -14.65
C LEU A 128 3.58 2.33 -15.98
N GLN A 129 4.14 1.90 -17.11
CA GLN A 129 3.50 2.04 -18.42
C GLN A 129 2.21 1.21 -18.52
N LYS A 130 2.23 -0.05 -18.11
CA LYS A 130 1.06 -0.94 -18.11
C LYS A 130 -0.09 -0.33 -17.31
N TYR A 131 0.17 0.09 -16.07
CA TYR A 131 -0.89 0.57 -15.17
C TYR A 131 -1.30 2.01 -15.42
N SER A 132 -0.42 2.85 -15.99
CA SER A 132 -0.82 4.16 -16.53
C SER A 132 -1.79 3.99 -17.71
N ASN A 133 -1.51 3.05 -18.62
CA ASN A 133 -2.42 2.77 -19.73
C ASN A 133 -3.76 2.22 -19.24
N ARG A 134 -3.76 1.35 -18.22
CA ARG A 134 -5.00 0.87 -17.59
C ARG A 134 -5.82 2.03 -17.01
N ALA A 135 -5.20 2.93 -16.25
CA ALA A 135 -5.89 4.10 -15.70
C ALA A 135 -6.55 4.94 -16.78
N LEU A 136 -5.81 5.28 -17.84
CA LEU A 136 -6.35 6.06 -18.96
C LEU A 136 -7.47 5.32 -19.69
N ASN A 137 -7.34 4.02 -19.94
CA ASN A 137 -8.38 3.21 -20.60
C ASN A 137 -9.67 3.11 -19.77
N ASN A 138 -9.56 3.17 -18.45
CA ASN A 138 -10.70 3.17 -17.53
C ASN A 138 -11.27 4.57 -17.27
N GLY A 139 -10.75 5.60 -17.96
CA GLY A 139 -11.22 6.98 -17.84
C GLY A 139 -10.69 7.72 -16.61
N HIS A 140 -9.69 7.17 -15.93
CA HIS A 140 -9.01 7.79 -14.81
C HIS A 140 -7.85 8.69 -15.28
N LYS A 141 -7.39 9.56 -14.38
CA LYS A 141 -6.19 10.37 -14.59
C LYS A 141 -4.99 9.69 -13.95
N ILE A 142 -3.83 9.86 -14.59
CA ILE A 142 -2.54 9.56 -13.96
C ILE A 142 -2.22 10.62 -12.88
N PRO A 143 -1.58 10.23 -11.77
CA PRO A 143 -1.41 11.09 -10.60
C PRO A 143 -0.41 12.22 -10.82
N ASP A 144 -0.72 13.43 -10.38
CA ASP A 144 0.23 14.56 -10.44
C ASP A 144 1.31 14.45 -9.35
N PRO A 145 2.47 15.13 -9.50
CA PRO A 145 2.93 15.86 -10.69
C PRO A 145 3.58 14.97 -11.76
N LEU A 146 2.97 14.92 -12.95
CA LEU A 146 3.43 14.07 -14.06
C LEU A 146 4.87 14.37 -14.52
N GLU A 147 5.31 15.62 -14.45
CA GLU A 147 6.66 16.00 -14.90
C GLU A 147 7.78 15.30 -14.15
N GLU A 148 7.50 14.75 -12.96
CA GLU A 148 8.53 14.07 -12.16
C GLU A 148 8.89 12.68 -12.68
N TYR A 149 7.95 12.03 -13.37
CA TYR A 149 8.05 10.62 -13.76
C TYR A 149 7.64 10.35 -15.21
N ILE A 150 7.38 11.38 -16.01
CA ILE A 150 7.02 11.22 -17.44
C ILE A 150 8.07 10.45 -18.23
N ASP A 151 9.36 10.58 -17.87
CA ASP A 151 10.48 9.86 -18.47
C ASP A 151 10.48 8.36 -18.12
N LEU A 152 9.70 7.91 -17.14
CA LEU A 152 9.52 6.48 -16.85
C LEU A 152 8.45 5.85 -17.76
N LEU A 153 7.59 6.69 -18.34
CA LEU A 153 6.54 6.25 -19.26
C LEU A 153 7.02 6.14 -20.70
N ARG A 154 8.27 6.57 -20.99
CA ARG A 154 8.87 6.55 -22.33
C ARG A 154 10.39 6.30 -22.25
N PRO A 155 11.00 5.59 -23.21
CA PRO A 155 10.37 4.93 -24.35
C PRO A 155 9.54 3.70 -23.93
N THR A 156 8.69 3.22 -24.85
CA THR A 156 7.88 2.02 -24.61
C THR A 156 8.77 0.82 -24.31
N VAL A 157 8.48 0.14 -23.19
CA VAL A 157 9.16 -1.10 -22.82
C VAL A 157 8.31 -2.29 -23.28
N ILE A 158 8.95 -3.24 -23.98
CA ILE A 158 8.33 -4.49 -24.43
C ILE A 158 9.08 -5.64 -23.76
N PHE A 159 8.34 -6.56 -23.16
CA PHE A 159 8.86 -7.77 -22.52
C PHE A 159 8.62 -8.98 -23.41
N THR A 160 9.58 -9.90 -23.37
CA THR A 160 9.42 -11.28 -23.85
C THR A 160 8.71 -12.13 -22.79
N ASP A 161 8.15 -13.28 -23.18
CA ASP A 161 7.46 -14.18 -22.23
C ASP A 161 8.35 -14.60 -21.04
N PRO A 162 9.65 -14.92 -21.20
CA PRO A 162 10.53 -15.20 -20.07
C PRO A 162 10.72 -14.00 -19.13
N GLU A 163 10.81 -12.79 -19.67
CA GLU A 163 10.92 -11.58 -18.84
C GLU A 163 9.62 -11.31 -18.08
N MET A 164 8.47 -11.57 -18.71
CA MET A 164 7.18 -11.48 -18.04
C MET A 164 7.08 -12.48 -16.90
N TYR A 165 7.47 -13.73 -17.13
CA TYR A 165 7.48 -14.76 -16.11
C TYR A 165 8.35 -14.39 -14.89
N ILE A 166 9.54 -13.83 -15.15
CA ILE A 166 10.42 -13.34 -14.08
C ILE A 166 9.74 -12.20 -13.31
N LEU A 167 9.15 -11.23 -13.99
CA LEU A 167 8.48 -10.12 -13.33
C LEU A 167 7.27 -10.60 -12.50
N ASP A 168 6.48 -11.53 -13.04
CA ASP A 168 5.37 -12.16 -12.34
C ASP A 168 5.83 -12.87 -11.07
N SER A 169 6.97 -13.56 -11.09
CA SER A 169 7.55 -14.20 -9.90
C SER A 169 8.04 -13.21 -8.84
N LYS A 170 8.27 -11.94 -9.21
CA LYS A 170 8.67 -10.87 -8.28
C LYS A 170 7.48 -10.15 -7.67
N GLN A 171 6.42 -9.94 -8.45
CA GLN A 171 5.23 -9.20 -8.01
C GLN A 171 4.15 -10.09 -7.38
N CYS A 172 4.19 -11.41 -7.57
CA CYS A 172 3.27 -12.36 -6.96
C CYS A 172 3.93 -13.08 -5.79
N THR A 173 3.28 -13.09 -4.63
CA THR A 173 3.77 -13.88 -3.50
C THR A 173 3.80 -15.38 -3.83
N PRO A 174 4.88 -16.12 -3.48
CA PRO A 174 4.92 -17.56 -3.67
C PRO A 174 3.85 -18.26 -2.83
N VAL A 175 3.09 -19.13 -3.47
CA VAL A 175 2.10 -19.97 -2.78
C VAL A 175 2.75 -21.21 -2.18
N SER A 176 2.35 -21.56 -0.97
CA SER A 176 2.93 -22.64 -0.18
C SER A 176 1.98 -23.84 0.00
N THR A 177 0.67 -23.62 -0.12
CA THR A 177 -0.35 -24.67 0.04
C THR A 177 -1.41 -24.61 -1.07
N PRO A 178 -2.17 -25.70 -1.29
CA PRO A 178 -3.32 -25.67 -2.19
C PRO A 178 -4.36 -24.62 -1.78
N TYR A 179 -4.57 -24.42 -0.47
CA TYR A 179 -5.56 -23.44 0.03
C TYR A 179 -5.18 -22.01 -0.35
N GLU A 180 -3.92 -21.65 -0.14
CA GLU A 180 -3.39 -20.35 -0.52
C GLU A 180 -3.49 -20.12 -2.04
N ALA A 181 -3.09 -21.11 -2.84
CA ALA A 181 -3.20 -21.05 -4.30
C ALA A 181 -4.65 -20.90 -4.78
N ILE A 182 -5.57 -21.68 -4.19
CA ILE A 182 -7.00 -21.64 -4.51
C ILE A 182 -7.61 -20.28 -4.14
N ASN A 183 -7.34 -19.78 -2.93
CA ASN A 183 -7.90 -18.51 -2.47
C ASN A 183 -7.45 -17.33 -3.34
N TYR A 184 -6.15 -17.22 -3.62
CA TYR A 184 -5.68 -16.20 -4.57
C TYR A 184 -6.30 -16.39 -5.95
N PHE A 185 -6.39 -17.62 -6.45
CA PHE A 185 -6.94 -17.90 -7.76
C PHE A 185 -8.41 -17.46 -7.87
N VAL A 186 -9.28 -17.87 -6.93
CA VAL A 186 -10.70 -17.48 -6.96
C VAL A 186 -10.87 -15.98 -6.76
N MET A 187 -10.07 -15.36 -5.89
CA MET A 187 -10.05 -13.91 -5.71
C MET A 187 -9.76 -13.18 -7.03
N ARG A 188 -8.73 -13.60 -7.78
CA ARG A 188 -8.40 -13.02 -9.09
C ARG A 188 -9.49 -13.27 -10.13
N MET A 189 -10.10 -14.45 -10.15
CA MET A 189 -11.22 -14.77 -11.05
C MET A 189 -12.44 -13.87 -10.79
N PHE A 190 -12.76 -13.62 -9.53
CA PHE A 190 -13.85 -12.72 -9.13
C PHE A 190 -13.53 -11.25 -9.38
N ALA A 191 -12.28 -10.82 -9.19
CA ALA A 191 -11.79 -9.49 -9.54
C ALA A 191 -11.71 -9.23 -11.06
N LYS A 192 -11.99 -10.24 -11.89
CA LYS A 192 -11.86 -10.22 -13.37
C LYS A 192 -10.43 -9.97 -13.85
N ASP A 193 -9.49 -10.41 -13.04
CA ASP A 193 -8.06 -10.30 -13.28
C ASP A 193 -7.50 -11.64 -13.78
N ILE A 194 -7.86 -11.97 -15.02
CA ILE A 194 -7.54 -13.26 -15.64
C ILE A 194 -6.03 -13.44 -15.82
N GLU A 195 -5.28 -12.36 -16.05
CA GLU A 195 -3.82 -12.40 -16.13
C GLU A 195 -3.20 -12.93 -14.84
N ALA A 196 -3.64 -12.45 -13.67
CA ALA A 196 -3.14 -12.95 -12.39
C ALA A 196 -3.64 -14.37 -12.06
N ALA A 197 -4.89 -14.69 -12.44
CA ALA A 197 -5.39 -16.05 -12.30
C ALA A 197 -4.58 -17.06 -13.14
N ALA A 198 -4.12 -16.64 -14.33
CA ALA A 198 -3.28 -17.44 -15.20
C ALA A 198 -1.89 -17.74 -14.60
N VAL A 199 -1.30 -16.80 -13.84
CA VAL A 199 -0.04 -17.03 -13.09
C VAL A 199 -0.18 -18.21 -12.12
N LEU A 200 -1.38 -18.43 -11.57
CA LEU A 200 -1.71 -19.53 -10.66
C LEU A 200 -2.25 -20.78 -11.36
N SER A 201 -2.36 -20.78 -12.69
CA SER A 201 -2.90 -21.89 -13.48
C SER A 201 -1.82 -22.62 -14.28
N THR A 202 -2.03 -23.89 -14.60
CA THR A 202 -1.18 -24.58 -15.59
C THR A 202 -1.44 -24.13 -17.03
N ASN A 203 -2.57 -23.46 -17.28
CA ASN A 203 -2.93 -22.93 -18.59
C ASN A 203 -2.90 -21.39 -18.57
N PRO A 204 -2.03 -20.74 -19.37
CA PRO A 204 -2.01 -19.28 -19.45
C PRO A 204 -3.28 -18.68 -20.07
N ASP A 205 -4.00 -19.44 -20.90
CA ASP A 205 -5.22 -19.00 -21.60
C ASP A 205 -6.49 -19.39 -20.85
N ILE A 206 -6.50 -19.28 -19.53
CA ILE A 206 -7.66 -19.66 -18.72
C ILE A 206 -8.85 -18.73 -18.98
N SER A 207 -10.02 -19.31 -19.18
CA SER A 207 -11.26 -18.56 -19.40
C SER A 207 -11.93 -18.15 -18.08
N ASP A 208 -12.62 -17.01 -18.07
CA ASP A 208 -13.47 -16.60 -16.96
C ASP A 208 -14.58 -17.64 -16.70
N ALA A 209 -14.55 -18.27 -15.53
CA ALA A 209 -15.53 -19.26 -15.08
C ALA A 209 -16.87 -18.61 -14.64
N PHE A 210 -16.88 -17.31 -14.40
CA PHE A 210 -18.01 -16.53 -13.88
C PHE A 210 -18.38 -15.34 -14.78
N PRO A 211 -18.55 -15.50 -16.11
CA PRO A 211 -18.65 -14.38 -17.06
C PRO A 211 -19.89 -13.50 -16.89
N ARG A 212 -20.89 -13.97 -16.14
CA ARG A 212 -22.13 -13.23 -15.84
C ARG A 212 -22.08 -12.45 -14.54
N ILE A 213 -21.11 -12.73 -13.68
CA ILE A 213 -20.89 -11.98 -12.45
C ILE A 213 -19.97 -10.82 -12.83
N PRO A 214 -20.32 -9.55 -12.50
CA PRO A 214 -19.41 -8.43 -12.65
C PRO A 214 -18.11 -8.62 -11.86
N ARG A 215 -17.17 -7.67 -11.99
CA ARG A 215 -16.07 -7.57 -11.04
C ARG A 215 -16.62 -7.54 -9.61
N SER A 216 -16.07 -8.39 -8.75
CA SER A 216 -16.57 -8.62 -7.41
C SER A 216 -15.43 -8.79 -6.41
N VAL A 217 -15.70 -8.41 -5.17
CA VAL A 217 -14.82 -8.61 -4.02
C VAL A 217 -15.13 -9.97 -3.38
N LEU A 218 -14.10 -10.74 -3.06
CA LEU A 218 -14.23 -11.98 -2.31
C LEU A 218 -14.23 -11.71 -0.80
N TYR A 219 -15.34 -12.01 -0.13
CA TYR A 219 -15.43 -11.85 1.33
C TYR A 219 -15.00 -13.11 2.07
N ASN A 220 -15.61 -14.24 1.75
CA ASN A 220 -15.30 -15.52 2.39
C ASN A 220 -15.13 -16.60 1.32
N ASN A 221 -14.26 -17.56 1.58
CA ASN A 221 -14.15 -18.76 0.77
C ASN A 221 -13.94 -19.98 1.66
N LYS A 222 -14.81 -20.97 1.51
CA LYS A 222 -14.70 -22.27 2.19
C LYS A 222 -14.26 -23.32 1.18
N ILE A 223 -13.12 -23.94 1.45
CA ILE A 223 -12.51 -24.97 0.61
C ILE A 223 -12.72 -26.33 1.28
N ALA A 224 -13.32 -27.27 0.57
CA ALA A 224 -13.47 -28.65 1.01
C ALA A 224 -12.89 -29.61 -0.04
N PRO A 225 -12.10 -30.63 0.37
CA PRO A 225 -11.63 -31.65 -0.57
C PRO A 225 -12.81 -32.45 -1.15
N LEU A 226 -12.66 -32.90 -2.40
CA LEU A 226 -13.57 -33.81 -3.08
C LEU A 226 -12.99 -35.24 -3.08
N ASP A 227 -13.80 -36.22 -3.48
CA ASP A 227 -13.38 -37.63 -3.56
C ASP A 227 -12.25 -37.84 -4.59
N ASP A 228 -12.22 -37.04 -5.64
CA ASP A 228 -11.16 -37.06 -6.65
C ASP A 228 -9.87 -36.44 -6.08
N ALA A 229 -8.74 -37.10 -6.30
CA ALA A 229 -7.44 -36.59 -5.88
C ALA A 229 -7.20 -35.16 -6.42
N ASP A 230 -6.60 -34.32 -5.58
CA ASP A 230 -6.26 -32.92 -5.89
C ASP A 230 -7.46 -32.09 -6.40
N SER A 231 -8.67 -32.45 -5.98
CA SER A 231 -9.90 -31.75 -6.36
C SER A 231 -10.60 -31.17 -5.13
N PHE A 232 -11.13 -29.95 -5.28
CA PHE A 232 -11.68 -29.15 -4.19
C PHE A 232 -12.98 -28.49 -4.60
N SER A 233 -13.94 -28.40 -3.68
CA SER A 233 -15.10 -27.53 -3.78
C SER A 233 -14.83 -26.23 -3.05
N CYS A 234 -15.12 -25.11 -3.70
CA CYS A 234 -15.03 -23.78 -3.12
C CYS A 234 -16.44 -23.19 -3.04
N GLU A 235 -16.86 -22.82 -1.83
CA GLU A 235 -18.05 -22.03 -1.59
C GLU A 235 -17.63 -20.60 -1.24
N SER A 236 -17.92 -19.66 -2.13
CA SER A 236 -17.44 -18.28 -2.02
C SER A 236 -18.60 -17.30 -1.86
N LEU A 237 -18.50 -16.45 -0.84
CA LEU A 237 -19.32 -15.26 -0.67
C LEU A 237 -18.61 -14.08 -1.33
N ILE A 238 -19.27 -13.47 -2.31
CA ILE A 238 -18.73 -12.35 -3.06
C ILE A 238 -19.74 -11.20 -3.13
N GLU A 239 -19.25 -9.99 -3.35
CA GLU A 239 -20.09 -8.81 -3.58
C GLU A 239 -19.74 -8.17 -4.92
N ALA A 240 -20.76 -7.90 -5.74
CA ALA A 240 -20.62 -7.17 -6.99
C ALA A 240 -21.74 -6.14 -7.11
N LYS A 241 -21.39 -4.85 -7.19
CA LYS A 241 -22.34 -3.73 -7.36
C LYS A 241 -23.47 -3.77 -6.33
N ASP A 242 -23.11 -3.81 -5.05
CA ASP A 242 -24.04 -3.84 -3.91
C ASP A 242 -24.96 -5.08 -3.85
N VAL A 243 -24.62 -6.13 -4.58
CA VAL A 243 -25.34 -7.43 -4.58
C VAL A 243 -24.39 -8.52 -4.12
N TYR A 244 -24.79 -9.23 -3.06
CA TYR A 244 -24.09 -10.42 -2.58
C TYR A 244 -24.47 -11.65 -3.40
N TYR A 245 -23.49 -12.50 -3.69
CA TYR A 245 -23.69 -13.79 -4.34
C TYR A 245 -23.05 -14.90 -3.50
N LEU A 246 -23.74 -16.03 -3.45
CA LEU A 246 -23.15 -17.30 -3.05
C LEU A 246 -22.80 -18.09 -4.31
N THR A 247 -21.55 -18.50 -4.42
CA THR A 247 -21.04 -19.24 -5.58
C THR A 247 -20.39 -20.54 -5.15
N VAL A 248 -20.55 -21.56 -5.98
CA VAL A 248 -19.86 -22.85 -5.80
C VAL A 248 -19.11 -23.20 -7.08
N CYS A 249 -17.84 -23.52 -6.96
CA CYS A 249 -17.03 -24.05 -8.04
C CYS A 249 -16.19 -25.24 -7.59
N HIS A 250 -15.87 -26.12 -8.53
CA HIS A 250 -14.91 -27.19 -8.32
C HIS A 250 -13.60 -26.83 -9.01
N ILE A 251 -12.50 -27.03 -8.31
CA ILE A 251 -11.15 -26.76 -8.78
C ILE A 251 -10.36 -28.06 -8.73
N GLN A 252 -9.70 -28.38 -9.84
CA GLN A 252 -8.71 -29.45 -9.92
C GLN A 252 -7.32 -28.81 -9.95
N MET A 253 -6.45 -29.29 -9.08
CA MET A 253 -5.06 -28.85 -8.95
C MET A 253 -4.12 -29.79 -9.70
N ASP A 254 -2.96 -29.26 -10.07
CA ASP A 254 -1.76 -30.00 -10.42
C ASP A 254 -0.63 -29.39 -9.56
N GLN A 255 -0.26 -30.09 -8.50
CA GLN A 255 0.56 -29.55 -7.42
C GLN A 255 -0.06 -28.27 -6.83
N LEU A 256 0.63 -27.13 -6.92
CA LEU A 256 0.18 -25.83 -6.42
C LEU A 256 -0.39 -24.92 -7.53
N ARG A 257 -0.71 -25.48 -8.71
CA ARG A 257 -1.32 -24.73 -9.82
C ARG A 257 -2.71 -25.26 -10.14
N VAL A 258 -3.63 -24.36 -10.47
CA VAL A 258 -4.98 -24.71 -10.91
C VAL A 258 -4.93 -25.26 -12.32
N LYS A 259 -5.32 -26.53 -12.47
CA LYS A 259 -5.43 -27.20 -13.77
C LYS A 259 -6.77 -26.96 -14.44
N LYS A 260 -7.85 -26.94 -13.66
CA LYS A 260 -9.21 -26.79 -14.17
C LYS A 260 -10.11 -26.17 -13.13
N ILE A 261 -11.03 -25.32 -13.58
CA ILE A 261 -12.15 -24.80 -12.79
C ILE A 261 -13.47 -25.14 -13.48
N LYS A 262 -14.47 -25.51 -12.69
CA LYS A 262 -15.84 -25.72 -13.15
C LYS A 262 -16.81 -25.00 -12.21
N ARG A 263 -17.51 -23.99 -12.71
CA ARG A 263 -18.64 -23.38 -12.00
C ARG A 263 -19.76 -24.41 -11.83
N ILE A 264 -20.26 -24.56 -10.60
CA ILE A 264 -21.37 -25.43 -10.25
C ILE A 264 -22.65 -24.60 -10.09
N SER A 265 -22.60 -23.56 -9.25
CA SER A 265 -23.71 -22.65 -9.02
C SER A 265 -23.22 -21.23 -8.74
N ALA A 266 -24.09 -20.25 -8.97
CA ALA A 266 -23.91 -18.86 -8.58
C ALA A 266 -25.28 -18.20 -8.56
N PHE A 267 -25.69 -17.67 -7.40
CA PHE A 267 -26.98 -17.01 -7.23
C PHE A 267 -26.87 -15.86 -6.22
N PRO A 268 -27.66 -14.80 -6.39
CA PRO A 268 -27.68 -13.70 -5.45
C PRO A 268 -28.30 -14.15 -4.12
N ILE A 269 -27.86 -13.55 -3.02
CA ILE A 269 -28.43 -13.72 -1.68
C ILE A 269 -28.82 -12.35 -1.12
N SER A 270 -29.67 -12.35 -0.09
CA SER A 270 -30.06 -11.12 0.60
C SER A 270 -28.93 -10.54 1.45
N THR A 271 -29.01 -9.24 1.74
CA THR A 271 -28.09 -8.57 2.67
C THR A 271 -28.14 -9.16 4.08
N VAL A 272 -29.30 -9.65 4.51
CA VAL A 272 -29.46 -10.32 5.82
C VAL A 272 -28.71 -11.65 5.84
N GLU A 273 -28.82 -12.47 4.79
CA GLU A 273 -28.06 -13.72 4.69
C GLU A 273 -26.55 -13.45 4.65
N ALA A 274 -26.12 -12.46 3.87
CA ALA A 274 -24.72 -12.05 3.83
C ALA A 274 -24.22 -11.57 5.20
N ALA A 275 -25.00 -10.76 5.91
CA ALA A 275 -24.66 -10.29 7.25
C ALA A 275 -24.50 -11.44 8.26
N VAL A 276 -25.33 -12.49 8.17
CA VAL A 276 -25.18 -13.69 8.99
C VAL A 276 -23.88 -14.43 8.66
N MET A 277 -23.49 -14.51 7.39
CA MET A 277 -22.25 -15.14 6.94
C MET A 277 -20.98 -14.33 7.28
N LEU A 278 -21.11 -13.01 7.39
CA LEU A 278 -20.03 -12.07 7.73
C LEU A 278 -19.92 -11.79 9.24
N ARG A 279 -20.83 -12.36 10.03
CA ARG A 279 -20.91 -12.11 11.47
C ARG A 279 -19.60 -12.47 12.16
N ARG A 280 -19.09 -11.53 12.97
CA ARG A 280 -17.92 -11.73 13.82
C ARG A 280 -18.15 -11.09 15.19
N THR A 281 -17.41 -11.58 16.17
CA THR A 281 -17.31 -10.93 17.47
C THR A 281 -16.39 -9.71 17.39
N GLU A 282 -16.75 -8.64 18.10
CA GLU A 282 -15.90 -7.47 18.30
C GLU A 282 -15.60 -7.32 19.79
N HIS A 283 -14.32 -7.30 20.11
CA HIS A 283 -13.82 -7.00 21.44
C HIS A 283 -13.56 -5.50 21.49
N ILE A 284 -14.26 -4.81 22.38
CA ILE A 284 -14.24 -3.35 22.44
C ILE A 284 -13.76 -2.87 23.81
N SER A 285 -12.86 -1.91 23.80
CA SER A 285 -12.46 -1.12 24.96
C SER A 285 -12.76 0.34 24.72
N VAL A 286 -13.42 0.97 25.71
CA VAL A 286 -13.74 2.39 25.67
C VAL A 286 -12.88 3.11 26.70
N MET A 287 -12.23 4.18 26.26
CA MET A 287 -11.38 5.01 27.09
C MET A 287 -11.90 6.44 27.09
N THR A 288 -11.84 7.08 28.27
CA THR A 288 -11.94 8.53 28.37
C THR A 288 -10.56 9.13 28.15
N VAL A 289 -10.51 10.26 27.44
CA VAL A 289 -9.27 10.94 27.10
C VAL A 289 -9.36 12.44 27.37
N ASP A 290 -8.22 13.07 27.66
CA ASP A 290 -8.17 14.52 27.92
C ASP A 290 -7.78 15.36 26.69
N GLU A 291 -7.65 16.67 26.87
CA GLU A 291 -7.41 17.62 25.78
C GLU A 291 -6.10 17.38 25.00
N GLU A 292 -5.12 16.65 25.55
CA GLU A 292 -3.90 16.34 24.81
C GLU A 292 -4.19 15.47 23.58
N PHE A 293 -5.26 14.66 23.60
CA PHE A 293 -5.71 13.87 22.45
C PHE A 293 -6.17 14.71 21.25
N LYS A 294 -6.34 16.02 21.38
CA LYS A 294 -6.50 16.92 20.21
C LYS A 294 -5.31 16.86 19.24
N LYS A 295 -4.14 16.40 19.72
CA LYS A 295 -2.93 16.18 18.91
C LYS A 295 -2.80 14.74 18.41
N PHE A 296 -3.75 13.86 18.71
CA PHE A 296 -3.74 12.45 18.34
C PHE A 296 -3.92 12.30 16.83
N ASN A 297 -3.03 11.52 16.22
CA ASN A 297 -2.90 11.31 14.78
C ASN A 297 -2.14 10.01 14.52
N GLN A 298 -1.93 9.66 13.25
CA GLN A 298 -1.27 8.43 12.83
C GLN A 298 0.12 8.21 13.46
N ASN A 299 0.83 9.28 13.87
CA ASN A 299 2.17 9.20 14.47
C ASN A 299 2.14 9.23 16.02
N SER A 300 0.99 8.96 16.62
CA SER A 300 0.78 9.10 18.06
C SER A 300 1.24 7.91 18.87
N THR A 301 1.22 6.73 18.26
CA THR A 301 1.59 5.46 18.88
C THR A 301 2.45 4.65 17.92
N PHE A 302 3.03 3.55 18.40
CA PHE A 302 3.83 2.69 17.53
C PHE A 302 2.97 1.99 16.48
N MET A 303 1.80 1.48 16.87
CA MET A 303 0.92 0.76 15.94
C MET A 303 0.25 1.69 14.94
N LEU A 304 -0.18 2.89 15.35
CA LEU A 304 -0.86 3.81 14.45
C LEU A 304 -0.03 4.21 13.24
N ASN A 305 1.30 4.17 13.33
CA ASN A 305 2.21 4.40 12.19
C ASN A 305 1.93 3.48 10.99
N TRP A 306 1.27 2.34 11.23
CA TRP A 306 0.93 1.32 10.23
C TRP A 306 -0.56 1.31 9.87
N SER A 307 -1.34 2.23 10.44
CA SER A 307 -2.77 2.29 10.22
C SER A 307 -3.13 3.03 8.93
N THR A 308 -4.30 2.72 8.37
CA THR A 308 -4.98 3.63 7.44
C THR A 308 -5.84 4.59 8.24
N GLN A 309 -5.71 5.90 7.98
CA GLN A 309 -6.52 6.92 8.63
C GLN A 309 -7.71 7.32 7.75
N ARG A 310 -8.91 7.36 8.34
CA ARG A 310 -10.13 7.91 7.72
C ARG A 310 -10.78 8.91 8.66
N ARG A 311 -11.29 9.99 8.10
CA ARG A 311 -12.08 10.97 8.85
C ARG A 311 -13.55 10.61 8.72
N GLU A 312 -14.21 10.40 9.85
CA GLU A 312 -15.61 9.97 9.93
C GLU A 312 -16.36 10.99 10.79
N GLY A 313 -17.08 11.91 10.13
CA GLY A 313 -17.68 13.06 10.80
C GLY A 313 -16.64 13.93 11.51
N GLU A 314 -16.86 14.15 12.82
CA GLU A 314 -15.94 14.89 13.69
C GLU A 314 -14.79 14.01 14.24
N GLY A 315 -14.90 12.69 14.10
CA GLY A 315 -13.93 11.72 14.59
C GLY A 315 -12.89 11.29 13.55
N THR A 316 -11.90 10.55 14.04
CA THR A 316 -10.85 9.93 13.21
C THR A 316 -10.78 8.44 13.52
N LEU A 317 -10.96 7.63 12.48
CA LEU A 317 -10.82 6.18 12.50
C LEU A 317 -9.44 5.78 11.96
N PHE A 318 -8.73 4.97 12.73
CA PHE A 318 -7.46 4.37 12.35
C PHE A 318 -7.64 2.86 12.26
N ILE A 319 -7.43 2.29 11.08
CA ILE A 319 -7.63 0.86 10.80
C ILE A 319 -6.27 0.20 10.66
N LEU A 320 -6.03 -0.87 11.42
CA LEU A 320 -4.85 -1.71 11.32
C LEU A 320 -5.19 -3.02 10.60
N TYR A 321 -4.38 -3.35 9.60
CA TYR A 321 -4.34 -4.66 8.97
C TYR A 321 -3.14 -5.45 9.49
N LYS A 322 -3.17 -6.76 9.29
CA LYS A 322 -2.06 -7.64 9.64
C LYS A 322 -0.87 -7.33 8.71
N PRO A 323 0.37 -7.51 9.21
CA PRO A 323 1.58 -7.20 8.44
C PRO A 323 1.95 -8.25 7.39
N ASP A 324 1.10 -9.28 7.19
CA ASP A 324 1.29 -10.33 6.20
C ASP A 324 -0.05 -10.83 5.66
N ASN A 325 0.01 -11.55 4.54
CA ASN A 325 -1.16 -12.15 3.90
C ASN A 325 -1.38 -13.61 4.32
N SER A 326 -0.90 -14.02 5.50
CA SER A 326 -1.01 -15.42 5.96
C SER A 326 -2.45 -15.91 6.11
N HIS A 327 -3.39 -14.99 6.31
CA HIS A 327 -4.83 -15.27 6.38
C HIS A 327 -5.39 -15.90 5.08
N VAL A 328 -4.70 -15.73 3.94
CA VAL A 328 -5.03 -16.36 2.66
C VAL A 328 -4.75 -17.86 2.66
N ASN A 329 -3.81 -18.33 3.50
CA ASN A 329 -3.50 -19.75 3.67
C ASN A 329 -4.46 -20.42 4.67
N SER A 330 -5.74 -20.44 4.33
CA SER A 330 -6.81 -21.02 5.16
C SER A 330 -7.83 -21.77 4.31
N GLU A 331 -8.28 -22.92 4.80
CA GLU A 331 -9.45 -23.61 4.23
C GLU A 331 -10.75 -22.81 4.42
N ASN A 332 -10.81 -21.94 5.44
CA ASN A 332 -11.92 -21.02 5.70
C ASN A 332 -11.36 -19.60 5.62
N TYR A 333 -11.16 -19.11 4.40
CA TYR A 333 -10.72 -17.74 4.16
C TYR A 333 -11.83 -16.76 4.52
N SER A 334 -11.42 -15.66 5.16
CA SER A 334 -12.24 -14.46 5.31
C SER A 334 -11.36 -13.24 5.12
N MET A 335 -11.80 -12.30 4.30
CA MET A 335 -11.18 -10.98 4.15
C MET A 335 -11.12 -10.27 5.50
N LEU A 336 -12.10 -10.49 6.38
CA LEU A 336 -12.12 -9.87 7.70
C LEU A 336 -11.01 -10.39 8.63
N ASN A 337 -10.38 -11.53 8.31
CA ASN A 337 -9.27 -12.05 9.09
C ASN A 337 -7.95 -11.30 8.85
N ASP A 338 -7.90 -10.43 7.85
CA ASP A 338 -6.77 -9.51 7.63
C ASP A 338 -6.79 -8.33 8.62
N PHE A 339 -7.92 -8.10 9.27
CA PHE A 339 -8.10 -7.02 10.24
C PHE A 339 -7.35 -7.33 11.55
N TYR A 340 -6.51 -6.40 11.98
CA TYR A 340 -5.82 -6.47 13.26
C TYR A 340 -6.61 -5.75 14.36
N GLY A 341 -7.13 -4.57 14.05
CA GLY A 341 -7.83 -3.74 15.03
C GLY A 341 -8.11 -2.34 14.51
N ALA A 342 -8.82 -1.54 15.29
CA ALA A 342 -9.04 -0.14 15.01
C ALA A 342 -9.04 0.72 16.27
N TYR A 343 -8.69 1.99 16.06
CA TYR A 343 -8.82 3.07 17.03
C TYR A 343 -9.79 4.07 16.44
N TYR A 344 -10.79 4.49 17.21
CA TYR A 344 -11.67 5.57 16.84
C TYR A 344 -11.62 6.65 17.91
N TYR A 345 -11.07 7.81 17.55
CA TYR A 345 -11.10 8.99 18.40
C TYR A 345 -12.26 9.88 17.97
N ASN A 346 -13.20 10.19 18.87
CA ASN A 346 -14.39 10.99 18.53
C ASN A 346 -14.12 12.49 18.34
N GLY A 347 -12.86 12.92 18.42
CA GLY A 347 -12.46 14.33 18.30
C GLY A 347 -12.62 15.15 19.59
N LYS A 348 -13.10 14.52 20.68
CA LYS A 348 -13.37 15.17 21.96
C LYS A 348 -12.64 14.43 23.08
N ASP A 349 -13.33 13.52 23.75
CA ASP A 349 -13.01 12.95 25.05
C ASP A 349 -13.15 11.43 25.10
N GLU A 350 -13.42 10.77 23.96
CA GLU A 350 -13.56 9.31 23.88
C GLU A 350 -12.63 8.71 22.83
N LEU A 351 -11.95 7.63 23.22
CA LEU A 351 -11.21 6.74 22.34
C LEU A 351 -11.79 5.33 22.46
N VAL A 352 -12.25 4.78 21.33
CA VAL A 352 -12.75 3.41 21.23
C VAL A 352 -11.73 2.55 20.52
N LEU A 353 -11.33 1.45 21.16
CA LEU A 353 -10.49 0.41 20.58
C LEU A 353 -11.35 -0.79 20.23
N MET A 354 -11.15 -1.35 19.04
CA MET A 354 -11.86 -2.55 18.60
C MET A 354 -10.89 -3.55 18.00
N ALA A 355 -11.02 -4.81 18.37
CA ALA A 355 -10.22 -5.90 17.81
C ALA A 355 -11.03 -7.20 17.68
N PRO A 356 -10.59 -8.16 16.85
CA PRO A 356 -11.32 -9.43 16.67
C PRO A 356 -11.13 -10.42 17.83
N SER A 357 -10.17 -10.17 18.74
CA SER A 357 -9.92 -11.00 19.93
C SER A 357 -9.42 -10.18 21.11
N ASP A 358 -9.50 -10.73 22.32
CA ASP A 358 -8.96 -10.12 23.54
C ASP A 358 -7.44 -9.94 23.48
N GLU A 359 -6.73 -10.85 22.80
CA GLU A 359 -5.29 -10.78 22.60
C GLU A 359 -4.93 -9.53 21.79
N TYR A 360 -5.56 -9.33 20.63
CA TYR A 360 -5.32 -8.15 19.81
C TYR A 360 -5.77 -6.87 20.52
N LEU A 361 -6.92 -6.88 21.20
CA LEU A 361 -7.40 -5.72 21.96
C LEU A 361 -6.41 -5.31 23.05
N GLY A 362 -5.85 -6.29 23.77
CA GLY A 362 -4.82 -6.04 24.79
C GLY A 362 -3.55 -5.43 24.21
N LEU A 363 -3.18 -5.79 22.98
CA LEU A 363 -2.05 -5.17 22.28
C LEU A 363 -2.33 -3.72 21.89
N LEU A 364 -3.56 -3.39 21.45
CA LEU A 364 -3.97 -2.01 21.19
C LEU A 364 -3.96 -1.16 22.47
N GLU A 365 -4.50 -1.70 23.56
CA GLU A 365 -4.47 -1.05 24.88
C GLU A 365 -3.03 -0.78 25.33
N HIS A 366 -2.16 -1.78 25.23
CA HIS A 366 -0.75 -1.67 25.58
C HIS A 366 -0.02 -0.62 24.72
N ASP A 367 -0.35 -0.52 23.43
CA ASP A 367 0.20 0.50 22.52
C ASP A 367 -0.21 1.92 22.95
N ILE A 368 -1.46 2.15 23.37
CA ILE A 368 -1.88 3.43 23.97
C ILE A 368 -1.12 3.71 25.26
N PHE A 369 -1.14 2.79 26.22
CA PHE A 369 -0.62 3.05 27.56
C PHE A 369 0.90 3.25 27.60
N ASN A 370 1.65 2.69 26.65
CA ASN A 370 3.10 2.93 26.53
C ASN A 370 3.46 4.11 25.62
N SER A 371 2.48 4.74 24.99
CA SER A 371 2.70 5.96 24.20
C SER A 371 2.79 7.20 25.10
N LYS A 372 3.16 8.34 24.50
CA LYS A 372 3.10 9.65 25.16
C LYS A 372 1.69 10.05 25.63
N PHE A 373 0.65 9.40 25.07
CA PHE A 373 -0.75 9.61 25.41
C PHE A 373 -1.26 8.69 26.52
N GLY A 374 -0.49 7.69 26.96
CA GLY A 374 -0.96 6.71 27.94
C GLY A 374 -1.42 7.31 29.27
N LYS A 375 -0.76 8.37 29.74
CA LYS A 375 -1.15 9.11 30.96
C LYS A 375 -2.39 10.00 30.80
N HIS A 376 -2.87 10.15 29.57
CA HIS A 376 -4.01 10.99 29.18
C HIS A 376 -5.23 10.15 28.77
N ALA A 377 -5.15 8.82 28.94
CA ALA A 377 -6.21 7.88 28.63
C ALA A 377 -6.55 7.04 29.87
N GLN A 378 -7.83 6.83 30.11
CA GLN A 378 -8.32 5.96 31.18
C GLN A 378 -9.37 5.00 30.63
N LEU A 379 -9.11 3.69 30.75
CA LEU A 379 -10.06 2.64 30.40
C LEU A 379 -11.29 2.72 31.32
N ILE A 380 -12.47 2.85 30.73
CA ILE A 380 -13.75 2.93 31.44
C ILE A 380 -14.65 1.72 31.20
N HIS A 381 -14.53 1.05 30.04
CA HIS A 381 -15.35 -0.11 29.71
C HIS A 381 -14.59 -1.10 28.83
N LYS A 382 -14.91 -2.39 28.97
CA LYS A 382 -14.41 -3.46 28.12
C LYS A 382 -15.46 -4.56 28.00
N GLU A 383 -15.88 -4.89 26.79
CA GLU A 383 -16.94 -5.89 26.54
C GLU A 383 -16.77 -6.55 25.17
N ILE A 384 -17.33 -7.76 25.06
CA ILE A 384 -17.36 -8.55 23.82
C ILE A 384 -18.77 -8.49 23.25
N TYR A 385 -18.86 -8.07 21.99
CA TYR A 385 -20.11 -7.99 21.27
C TYR A 385 -20.17 -9.09 20.21
N ALA A 386 -21.31 -9.78 20.13
CA ALA A 386 -21.51 -10.88 19.17
C ALA A 386 -21.78 -10.39 17.73
N ASN A 387 -21.96 -9.09 17.55
CA ASN A 387 -22.16 -8.43 16.27
C ASN A 387 -21.16 -7.28 16.14
N PRO A 388 -20.72 -6.95 14.92
CA PRO A 388 -19.98 -5.72 14.69
C PRO A 388 -20.77 -4.50 15.14
N LEU A 389 -20.17 -3.59 15.90
CA LEU A 389 -20.82 -2.39 16.42
C LEU A 389 -20.04 -1.11 16.14
N LEU A 390 -18.71 -1.16 15.96
CA LEU A 390 -17.91 0.05 15.85
C LEU A 390 -18.34 0.93 14.67
N TYR A 391 -18.53 0.33 13.49
CA TYR A 391 -18.93 1.09 12.30
C TYR A 391 -20.34 1.65 12.42
N ASP A 392 -21.28 0.86 12.93
CA ASP A 392 -22.65 1.33 13.12
C ASP A 392 -22.73 2.45 14.17
N TYR A 393 -21.89 2.41 15.21
CA TYR A 393 -21.69 3.51 16.16
C TYR A 393 -21.22 4.78 15.44
N ILE A 394 -20.14 4.69 14.66
CA ILE A 394 -19.56 5.82 13.93
C ILE A 394 -20.60 6.48 13.01
N LEU A 395 -21.47 5.67 12.38
CA LEU A 395 -22.52 6.15 11.47
C LEU A 395 -23.78 6.66 12.20
N SER A 396 -23.97 6.33 13.49
CA SER A 396 -25.18 6.67 14.25
C SER A 396 -25.30 8.14 14.64
N ASN A 397 -24.19 8.90 14.58
CA ASN A 397 -24.05 10.26 15.11
C ASN A 397 -24.21 10.37 16.65
N GLU A 398 -24.24 9.25 17.38
CA GLU A 398 -24.17 9.28 18.86
C GLU A 398 -22.80 9.82 19.30
N SER A 399 -22.77 10.52 20.44
CA SER A 399 -21.53 11.17 20.92
C SER A 399 -20.57 10.20 21.61
N HIS A 400 -21.12 9.16 22.23
CA HIS A 400 -20.39 8.17 23.02
C HIS A 400 -20.80 6.76 22.67
N PHE A 401 -19.84 5.85 22.65
CA PHE A 401 -20.07 4.45 22.29
C PHE A 401 -21.04 3.74 23.24
N MET A 402 -20.95 4.04 24.55
CA MET A 402 -21.78 3.37 25.54
C MET A 402 -23.27 3.74 25.42
N GLU A 403 -23.57 5.00 25.11
CA GLU A 403 -24.94 5.46 24.85
C GLU A 403 -25.53 4.72 23.63
N TYR A 404 -24.73 4.58 22.57
CA TYR A 404 -25.10 3.80 21.39
C TYR A 404 -25.34 2.32 21.72
N ALA A 405 -24.43 1.69 22.46
CA ALA A 405 -24.51 0.27 22.80
C ALA A 405 -25.73 -0.07 23.69
N GLU A 406 -26.09 0.82 24.62
CA GLU A 406 -27.30 0.68 25.45
C GLU A 406 -28.57 0.78 24.60
N ASN A 407 -28.65 1.74 23.68
CA ASN A 407 -29.81 1.94 22.80
C ASN A 407 -30.13 0.75 21.88
N ILE A 408 -29.15 -0.13 21.62
CA ILE A 408 -29.33 -1.35 20.83
C ILE A 408 -29.71 -2.55 21.69
N LYS A 409 -29.25 -2.60 22.94
CA LYS A 409 -29.65 -3.69 23.87
C LYS A 409 -31.15 -3.66 24.17
N ASP A 410 -31.78 -2.49 24.04
CA ASP A 410 -33.23 -2.30 24.20
C ASP A 410 -34.07 -2.53 22.91
N ARG A 411 -33.44 -2.98 21.82
CA ARG A 411 -34.08 -3.36 20.55
C ARG A 411 -33.95 -4.84 20.27
#